data_AF-A0A2J7ZQC3-F1
#
_entry.id   AF-A0A2J7ZQC3-F1
#
_cell.length_a   1.000
_cell.length_b   1.000
_cell.length_c   1.000
_cell.angle_alpha   90.00
_cell.angle_beta   90.00
_cell.angle_gamma   90.00
#
_symmetry.space_group_name_H-M   'P 1'
#
loop_
_entity.id
_entity.type
_entity.pdbx_description
1 polymer ?
#
loop_
_entity_poly.entity_id
_entity_poly.type
_entity_poly.pdbx_seq_one_letter_code
_entity_poly.pdbx_strand_id
1 'polypeptide(L)'
;MRTATRYAHPARKGSGAVPVHSLILVAGLILAVGVMFWSMHQVQSAYNQPRRLGEAGSVIVGGTGAEGKGQEEGTASAGSPVSGDLCHEDPHNEYHGDVVTWGEKNIKANSAECCESCSKTPGCNIWVFCGEEEGCGYTSPRGLKGSCWLKHNTLSYILENAGQGHSGITWTAGAVYSAAEYDAYVAEHAAAVQAEVDRLRTLRDDPELPLVWMEVAVNGTVLGRIEMVLFVKESPRAAENLRLLCSGELGTAESGQRYHIKGSYFYRIIDRFIDQTGAAVDGIFGGEFHDDPGGLRLQHTHKHAEEINRLAKGHINNELLHSQAAQIVDAGQTRPGSHVTTPEFRAVIESEKRRIAWRNSHRMELGRLRQLFNDKSLPLVYLDVAIKGVYAGRMEFVLFPKQSPRAAENFRLLCTGEAGMAPPGHEGAGQPYHFKGVHFYRIIENFIDQTGQVTDSPLGGLFLDDPDGLRLNHTHPGLLSMANIGPNTNGAHFSIIMGAPHHLDGHYTIFGEIVDGHHVAYEINALAHGEPNGEHSGSKDAQIIDSGQLRRGSYMETPEFKAVIESERKRIQDARPK
;
A
#
# COMPACT_ATOMS: atom_id res chain seq x y z
N MET A 1 -24.26 16.50 -51.52
CA MET A 1 -24.09 17.80 -52.21
C MET A 1 -23.22 18.70 -51.33
N ARG A 2 -21.96 18.90 -51.74
CA ARG A 2 -21.00 19.84 -51.13
C ARG A 2 -20.38 20.66 -52.28
N THR A 3 -20.39 21.98 -52.14
CA THR A 3 -19.70 22.98 -52.98
C THR A 3 -19.19 24.04 -52.00
N ALA A 4 -17.87 24.24 -51.83
CA ALA A 4 -17.02 25.22 -52.54
C ALA A 4 -17.54 26.67 -52.38
N THR A 5 -16.79 27.73 -52.00
CA THR A 5 -15.36 28.08 -52.22
C THR A 5 -15.02 29.42 -51.51
N ARG A 6 -13.72 29.67 -51.28
CA ARG A 6 -12.94 30.95 -51.31
C ARG A 6 -13.25 32.13 -50.38
N TYR A 7 -12.20 32.70 -49.77
CA TYR A 7 -11.82 34.15 -49.70
C TYR A 7 -10.33 34.21 -49.27
N ALA A 8 -9.37 34.64 -50.09
CA ALA A 8 -8.91 36.01 -50.42
C ALA A 8 -8.13 36.73 -49.28
N HIS A 9 -6.85 37.02 -49.53
CA HIS A 9 -5.97 37.91 -48.76
C HIS A 9 -6.21 39.40 -49.13
N PRO A 10 -5.85 40.32 -48.23
CA PRO A 10 -4.93 41.39 -48.66
C PRO A 10 -3.82 41.72 -47.65
N ALA A 11 -2.77 42.36 -48.17
CA ALA A 11 -1.51 42.74 -47.53
C ALA A 11 -1.58 43.96 -46.60
N ARG A 12 -0.62 44.08 -45.66
CA ARG A 12 -0.13 45.38 -45.17
C ARG A 12 1.28 45.34 -44.57
N LYS A 13 1.99 46.45 -44.80
CA LYS A 13 3.38 46.82 -44.47
C LYS A 13 3.66 46.90 -42.96
N GLY A 14 4.94 46.72 -42.59
CA GLY A 14 5.42 46.70 -41.21
C GLY A 14 5.74 48.07 -40.57
N SER A 15 5.96 48.00 -39.26
CA SER A 15 6.73 48.94 -38.42
C SER A 15 7.06 48.22 -37.11
N GLY A 16 8.32 48.28 -36.67
CA GLY A 16 8.84 47.54 -35.53
C GLY A 16 8.38 48.05 -34.17
N ALA A 17 8.10 47.10 -33.28
CA ALA A 17 8.14 47.24 -31.83
C ALA A 17 8.31 45.83 -31.23
N VAL A 18 9.33 45.62 -30.40
CA VAL A 18 9.52 44.35 -29.67
C VAL A 18 8.50 44.32 -28.52
N PRO A 19 7.68 43.27 -28.35
CA PRO A 19 6.69 43.23 -27.29
C PRO A 19 7.35 42.98 -25.93
N VAL A 20 6.89 43.72 -24.92
CA VAL A 20 7.31 43.68 -23.50
C VAL A 20 7.22 42.26 -22.89
N HIS A 21 6.49 41.33 -23.50
CA HIS A 21 6.41 39.93 -23.07
C HIS A 21 7.71 39.12 -23.26
N SER A 22 8.59 39.50 -24.19
CA SER A 22 9.88 38.80 -24.37
C SER A 22 10.91 39.16 -23.29
N LEU A 23 10.79 40.31 -22.63
CA LEU A 23 11.65 40.72 -21.52
C LEU A 23 11.27 40.07 -20.18
N ILE A 24 9.98 39.76 -19.99
CA ILE A 24 9.47 39.11 -18.76
C ILE A 24 9.86 37.63 -18.71
N LEU A 25 9.89 36.93 -19.86
CA LEU A 25 10.31 35.54 -19.95
C LEU A 25 11.81 35.35 -19.69
N VAL A 26 12.66 36.30 -20.10
CA VAL A 26 14.11 36.25 -19.86
C VAL A 26 14.44 36.62 -18.40
N ALA A 27 13.72 37.57 -17.80
CA ALA A 27 13.89 37.90 -16.38
C ALA A 27 13.41 36.76 -15.45
N GLY A 28 12.34 36.05 -15.81
CA GLY A 28 11.86 34.88 -15.08
C GLY A 28 12.83 33.70 -15.10
N LEU A 29 13.54 33.49 -16.22
CA LEU A 29 14.54 32.42 -16.35
C LEU A 29 15.80 32.70 -15.50
N ILE A 30 16.22 33.96 -15.41
CA ILE A 30 17.39 34.37 -14.60
C ILE A 30 17.10 34.26 -13.09
N LEU A 31 15.88 34.58 -12.65
CA LEU A 31 15.43 34.41 -11.26
C LEU A 31 15.31 32.92 -10.87
N ALA A 32 14.84 32.05 -11.76
CA ALA A 32 14.74 30.62 -11.50
C ALA A 32 16.11 29.93 -11.36
N VAL A 33 17.10 30.33 -12.18
CA VAL A 33 18.49 29.83 -12.07
C VAL A 33 19.17 30.36 -10.80
N GLY A 34 18.91 31.62 -10.41
CA GLY A 34 19.43 32.21 -9.17
C GLY A 34 18.90 31.54 -7.89
N VAL A 35 17.63 31.14 -7.86
CA VAL A 35 17.03 30.41 -6.72
C VAL A 35 17.58 28.98 -6.64
N MET A 36 17.81 28.30 -7.77
CA MET A 36 18.45 26.98 -7.76
C MET A 36 19.90 27.02 -7.24
N PHE A 37 20.69 28.04 -7.60
CA PHE A 37 22.05 28.20 -7.08
C PHE A 37 22.09 28.55 -5.58
N TRP A 38 21.13 29.34 -5.08
CA TRP A 38 21.04 29.68 -3.66
C TRP A 38 20.60 28.47 -2.80
N SER A 39 19.70 27.63 -3.31
CA SER A 39 19.30 26.37 -2.66
C SER A 39 20.42 25.32 -2.64
N MET A 40 21.25 25.22 -3.68
CA MET A 40 22.43 24.34 -3.66
C MET A 40 23.48 24.81 -2.63
N HIS A 41 23.66 26.12 -2.45
CA HIS A 41 24.63 26.65 -1.50
C HIS A 41 24.23 26.46 -0.02
N GLN A 42 22.92 26.41 0.28
CA GLN A 42 22.41 26.11 1.63
C GLN A 42 22.51 24.62 1.99
N VAL A 43 22.44 23.71 1.01
CA VAL A 43 22.62 22.26 1.23
C VAL A 43 24.09 21.92 1.51
N GLN A 44 25.04 22.65 0.91
CA GLN A 44 26.47 22.44 1.16
C GLN A 44 26.91 22.85 2.59
N SER A 45 26.21 23.80 3.23
CA SER A 45 26.55 24.31 4.56
C SER A 45 26.16 23.36 5.71
N ALA A 46 25.12 22.54 5.50
CA ALA A 46 24.63 21.60 6.52
C ALA A 46 25.51 20.34 6.67
N TYR A 47 26.39 20.06 5.70
CA TYR A 47 27.29 18.89 5.70
C TYR A 47 28.65 19.12 6.40
N ASN A 48 28.93 20.35 6.85
CA ASN A 48 30.24 20.73 7.41
C ASN A 48 30.15 21.23 8.86
N GLN A 49 29.61 20.42 9.78
CA GLN A 49 29.81 20.66 11.22
C GLN A 49 30.40 19.44 11.94
N PRO A 50 31.62 19.54 12.50
CA PRO A 50 32.19 18.50 13.34
C PRO A 50 31.52 18.52 14.72
N ARG A 51 30.85 17.43 15.10
CA ARG A 51 30.49 17.18 16.50
C ARG A 51 31.77 16.83 17.26
N ARG A 52 32.23 17.73 18.13
CA ARG A 52 33.22 17.45 19.17
C ARG A 52 32.57 16.57 20.24
N LEU A 53 33.14 15.40 20.53
CA LEU A 53 32.95 14.70 21.78
C LEU A 53 34.06 15.09 22.76
N GLY A 54 33.66 15.45 23.97
CA GLY A 54 34.52 15.89 25.06
C GLY A 54 35.27 14.74 25.73
N GLU A 55 36.41 15.12 26.29
CA GLU A 55 37.30 14.30 27.13
C GLU A 55 36.64 13.85 28.44
N ALA A 56 37.06 12.68 28.91
CA ALA A 56 37.71 12.44 30.21
C ALA A 56 37.19 11.17 30.90
N GLY A 57 38.12 10.33 31.38
CA GLY A 57 37.80 9.26 32.33
C GLY A 57 38.78 8.09 32.36
N SER A 58 40.05 8.37 32.69
CA SER A 58 41.07 7.37 33.03
C SER A 58 40.69 6.52 34.25
N VAL A 59 40.96 5.20 34.22
CA VAL A 59 41.35 4.43 35.42
C VAL A 59 42.42 3.40 35.02
N ILE A 60 43.53 3.42 35.77
CA ILE A 60 44.72 2.55 35.68
C ILE A 60 44.65 1.51 36.82
N VAL A 61 45.47 0.45 36.67
CA VAL A 61 46.00 -0.51 37.67
C VAL A 61 45.25 -1.84 37.69
N GLY A 62 45.86 -3.02 37.55
CA GLY A 62 47.26 -3.41 37.42
C GLY A 62 47.49 -4.83 37.97
N GLY A 63 48.34 -5.62 37.28
CA GLY A 63 49.09 -6.78 37.78
C GLY A 63 48.33 -8.10 37.97
N THR A 64 48.92 -9.29 37.90
CA THR A 64 50.29 -9.79 37.60
C THR A 64 50.26 -11.32 37.73
N GLY A 65 51.09 -12.03 36.95
CA GLY A 65 51.70 -13.34 37.30
C GLY A 65 50.88 -14.60 36.95
N ALA A 66 51.29 -15.42 35.97
CA ALA A 66 52.38 -16.43 36.02
C ALA A 66 51.98 -17.63 36.92
N GLU A 67 52.16 -18.92 36.59
CA GLU A 67 52.99 -19.64 35.62
C GLU A 67 52.63 -21.14 35.77
N GLY A 68 52.95 -21.99 34.76
CA GLY A 68 53.41 -23.35 35.09
C GLY A 68 53.12 -24.53 34.13
N LYS A 69 54.07 -24.76 33.20
CA LYS A 69 54.73 -26.06 32.82
C LYS A 69 53.87 -27.17 32.18
N GLY A 70 54.30 -27.97 31.19
CA GLY A 70 55.53 -28.24 30.41
C GLY A 70 55.25 -29.54 29.60
N GLN A 71 55.68 -29.76 28.34
CA GLN A 71 56.96 -30.31 27.81
C GLN A 71 56.78 -30.46 26.28
N GLU A 72 57.64 -29.91 25.40
CA GLU A 72 58.85 -30.52 24.74
C GLU A 72 58.57 -31.83 23.98
N GLU A 73 59.00 -32.08 22.73
CA GLU A 73 59.82 -31.33 21.76
C GLU A 73 59.75 -32.06 20.38
N GLY A 74 59.96 -31.32 19.28
CA GLY A 74 60.07 -31.87 17.93
C GLY A 74 60.07 -30.76 16.87
N THR A 75 61.21 -30.07 16.73
CA THR A 75 61.41 -28.89 15.89
C THR A 75 61.69 -29.23 14.42
N ALA A 76 61.04 -28.50 13.51
CA ALA A 76 61.61 -28.09 12.22
C ALA A 76 60.99 -26.73 11.85
N SER A 77 61.85 -25.79 11.46
CA SER A 77 61.61 -24.36 11.46
C SER A 77 61.20 -23.80 10.09
N ALA A 78 60.67 -22.57 10.19
CA ALA A 78 60.74 -21.46 9.23
C ALA A 78 59.64 -21.36 8.16
N GLY A 79 58.70 -20.45 8.44
CA GLY A 79 57.97 -19.65 7.45
C GLY A 79 56.45 -19.72 7.55
N SER A 80 55.82 -19.01 8.50
CA SER A 80 54.36 -18.81 8.49
C SER A 80 53.99 -17.51 7.76
N PRO A 81 53.17 -17.55 6.69
CA PRO A 81 52.48 -16.38 6.18
C PRO A 81 51.14 -16.21 6.92
N VAL A 82 50.99 -15.16 7.73
CA VAL A 82 49.76 -14.88 8.49
C VAL A 82 48.98 -13.73 7.85
N SER A 83 48.55 -13.87 6.59
CA SER A 83 47.71 -12.81 5.97
C SER A 83 46.54 -13.30 5.11
N GLY A 84 46.30 -14.61 5.00
CA GLY A 84 45.21 -15.15 4.17
C GLY A 84 43.85 -15.27 4.87
N ASP A 85 43.83 -15.53 6.18
CA ASP A 85 42.62 -16.05 6.86
C ASP A 85 41.63 -14.98 7.36
N LEU A 86 41.97 -13.69 7.26
CA LEU A 86 41.15 -12.59 7.78
C LEU A 86 40.40 -11.83 6.69
N CYS A 87 40.80 -11.97 5.43
CA CYS A 87 40.33 -11.14 4.32
C CYS A 87 39.19 -11.82 3.56
N HIS A 88 37.98 -11.28 3.69
CA HIS A 88 36.78 -11.79 3.01
C HIS A 88 36.40 -10.82 1.90
N GLU A 89 36.87 -11.11 0.69
CA GLU A 89 36.57 -10.32 -0.51
C GLU A 89 35.13 -10.58 -0.99
N ASP A 90 34.44 -9.51 -1.38
CA ASP A 90 33.07 -9.49 -1.86
C ASP A 90 32.97 -8.58 -3.10
N PRO A 91 33.28 -9.12 -4.29
CA PRO A 91 33.28 -8.36 -5.53
C PRO A 91 31.89 -7.80 -5.85
N HIS A 92 31.85 -6.61 -6.46
CA HIS A 92 30.60 -5.95 -6.86
C HIS A 92 29.67 -5.60 -5.69
N ASN A 93 30.18 -5.51 -4.45
CA ASN A 93 29.41 -5.11 -3.28
C ASN A 93 29.85 -3.75 -2.74
N GLU A 94 28.98 -3.11 -1.96
CA GLU A 94 29.24 -1.87 -1.25
C GLU A 94 28.78 -2.01 0.19
N TYR A 95 29.75 -1.96 1.10
CA TYR A 95 29.49 -1.95 2.54
C TYR A 95 29.49 -0.51 3.07
N HIS A 96 28.38 -0.11 3.68
CA HIS A 96 28.31 1.14 4.42
C HIS A 96 29.01 1.01 5.76
N GLY A 97 29.57 2.13 6.24
CA GLY A 97 30.28 2.18 7.50
C GLY A 97 30.94 3.54 7.70
N ASP A 98 31.37 3.79 8.92
CA ASP A 98 32.12 4.99 9.27
C ASP A 98 33.47 4.97 8.57
N VAL A 99 33.79 6.04 7.82
CA VAL A 99 35.05 6.12 7.08
C VAL A 99 36.21 6.29 8.06
N VAL A 100 37.07 5.29 8.14
CA VAL A 100 38.32 5.28 8.92
C VAL A 100 39.45 5.90 8.11
N THR A 101 39.53 5.59 6.81
CA THR A 101 40.50 6.21 5.89
C THR A 101 39.84 6.45 4.53
N TRP A 102 39.98 7.69 4.06
CA TRP A 102 39.50 8.14 2.76
C TRP A 102 40.34 7.53 1.63
N GLY A 103 39.68 6.97 0.62
CA GLY A 103 40.34 6.21 -0.45
C GLY A 103 41.31 7.04 -1.29
N GLU A 104 41.11 8.34 -1.42
CA GLU A 104 42.03 9.25 -2.14
C GLU A 104 43.37 9.41 -1.42
N LYS A 105 43.42 9.09 -0.13
CA LYS A 105 44.63 9.15 0.71
C LYS A 105 45.26 7.78 0.94
N ASN A 106 44.67 6.72 0.38
CA ASN A 106 45.11 5.36 0.55
C ASN A 106 45.00 4.60 -0.78
N ILE A 107 46.02 4.74 -1.62
CA ILE A 107 46.07 4.10 -2.94
C ILE A 107 46.79 2.75 -2.85
N LYS A 108 46.20 1.72 -3.43
CA LYS A 108 46.69 0.33 -3.44
C LYS A 108 46.70 -0.22 -4.86
N ALA A 109 47.56 -1.22 -5.12
CA ALA A 109 47.66 -1.80 -6.45
C ALA A 109 46.52 -2.79 -6.76
N ASN A 110 45.97 -3.44 -5.73
CA ASN A 110 44.94 -4.48 -5.85
C ASN A 110 44.09 -4.58 -4.56
N SER A 111 43.02 -5.38 -4.62
CA SER A 111 42.11 -5.62 -3.50
C SER A 111 42.78 -6.29 -2.30
N ALA A 112 43.72 -7.21 -2.53
CA ALA A 112 44.46 -7.89 -1.45
C ALA A 112 45.30 -6.91 -0.61
N GLU A 113 46.01 -5.97 -1.25
CA GLU A 113 46.74 -4.90 -0.57
C GLU A 113 45.79 -3.92 0.15
N CYS A 114 44.58 -3.73 -0.36
CA CYS A 114 43.55 -2.94 0.29
C CYS A 114 43.04 -3.61 1.58
N CYS A 115 42.78 -4.93 1.52
CA CYS A 115 42.46 -5.69 2.71
C CYS A 115 43.60 -5.67 3.74
N GLU A 116 44.85 -5.88 3.32
CA GLU A 116 46.01 -5.81 4.21
C GLU A 116 46.15 -4.42 4.86
N SER A 117 45.82 -3.37 4.11
CA SER A 117 45.75 -2.01 4.65
C SER A 117 44.69 -1.87 5.73
N CYS A 118 43.53 -2.49 5.55
CA CYS A 118 42.46 -2.51 6.55
C CYS A 118 42.88 -3.29 7.80
N SER A 119 43.41 -4.50 7.65
CA SER A 119 43.79 -5.36 8.78
C SER A 119 44.87 -4.75 9.68
N LYS A 120 45.68 -3.83 9.14
CA LYS A 120 46.70 -3.07 9.87
C LYS A 120 46.20 -1.73 10.44
N THR A 121 45.00 -1.28 10.08
CA THR A 121 44.45 0.01 10.48
C THR A 121 43.51 -0.18 11.67
N PRO A 122 43.85 0.36 12.86
CA PRO A 122 42.97 0.27 14.03
C PRO A 122 41.57 0.82 13.72
N GLY A 123 40.56 0.03 14.06
CA GLY A 123 39.16 0.37 13.81
C GLY A 123 38.67 0.07 12.39
N CYS A 124 39.49 -0.42 11.47
CA CYS A 124 39.00 -0.89 10.17
C CYS A 124 38.53 -2.34 10.23
N ASN A 125 37.38 -2.63 9.65
CA ASN A 125 36.95 -4.01 9.35
C ASN A 125 36.19 -4.15 8.03
N ILE A 126 36.10 -3.07 7.25
CA ILE A 126 35.50 -3.04 5.92
C ILE A 126 36.45 -2.29 5.00
N TRP A 127 36.61 -2.77 3.77
CA TRP A 127 37.38 -2.09 2.75
C TRP A 127 36.65 -2.06 1.41
N VAL A 128 36.91 -1.01 0.62
CA VAL A 128 36.40 -0.86 -0.75
C VAL A 128 37.55 -0.45 -1.66
N PHE A 129 37.82 -1.26 -2.68
CA PHE A 129 38.91 -1.11 -3.63
C PHE A 129 38.40 -0.76 -5.04
N CYS A 130 38.80 0.40 -5.53
CA CYS A 130 38.47 0.91 -6.87
C CYS A 130 39.49 0.42 -7.91
N GLY A 131 39.32 -0.80 -8.43
CA GLY A 131 40.29 -1.39 -9.37
C GLY A 131 40.24 -0.85 -10.80
N GLU A 132 39.09 -0.33 -11.21
CA GLU A 132 38.84 0.16 -12.57
C GLU A 132 39.45 1.55 -12.82
N GLU A 133 39.73 1.88 -14.08
CA GLU A 133 40.26 3.19 -14.50
C GLU A 133 39.35 4.36 -14.09
N GLU A 134 38.05 4.12 -14.03
CA GLU A 134 37.02 5.10 -13.67
C GLU A 134 36.83 5.25 -12.14
N GLY A 135 37.54 4.46 -11.32
CA GLY A 135 37.42 4.51 -9.86
C GLY A 135 36.16 3.84 -9.31
N CYS A 136 35.59 4.39 -8.22
CA CYS A 136 34.39 3.86 -7.54
C CYS A 136 33.16 4.78 -7.75
N GLY A 137 32.80 5.15 -8.99
CA GLY A 137 31.57 5.91 -9.23
C GLY A 137 31.16 6.12 -10.68
N TYR A 138 29.85 6.29 -10.91
CA TYR A 138 29.25 6.52 -12.25
C TYR A 138 28.99 8.00 -12.60
N THR A 139 28.85 8.93 -11.64
CA THR A 139 28.37 10.32 -11.90
C THR A 139 29.15 11.46 -11.24
N SER A 140 30.26 11.15 -10.57
CA SER A 140 31.25 12.10 -10.07
C SER A 140 32.50 11.30 -9.73
N PRO A 141 33.74 11.79 -9.99
CA PRO A 141 34.95 11.00 -9.79
C PRO A 141 35.19 10.79 -8.29
N ARG A 142 34.53 9.78 -7.71
CA ARG A 142 34.81 9.30 -6.35
C ARG A 142 35.84 8.20 -6.46
N GLY A 143 37.03 8.48 -5.90
CA GLY A 143 38.17 7.57 -5.95
C GLY A 143 38.89 7.61 -7.30
N LEU A 144 40.21 7.74 -7.25
CA LEU A 144 41.06 7.44 -8.41
C LEU A 144 41.19 5.91 -8.52
N LYS A 145 41.63 5.42 -9.67
CA LYS A 145 42.09 4.04 -9.78
C LYS A 145 43.06 3.70 -8.64
N GLY A 146 42.80 2.58 -7.98
CA GLY A 146 43.55 2.12 -6.82
C GLY A 146 43.10 2.70 -5.48
N SER A 147 42.11 3.60 -5.44
CA SER A 147 41.58 4.10 -4.16
C SER A 147 41.07 2.96 -3.29
N CYS A 148 41.56 2.91 -2.05
CA CYS A 148 41.22 1.91 -1.04
C CYS A 148 40.59 2.61 0.17
N TRP A 149 39.27 2.59 0.23
CA TRP A 149 38.51 3.13 1.34
C TRP A 149 38.51 2.14 2.49
N LEU A 150 38.83 2.62 3.69
CA LEU A 150 38.80 1.83 4.91
C LEU A 150 37.65 2.33 5.77
N LYS A 151 36.79 1.41 6.22
CA LYS A 151 35.58 1.72 6.97
C LYS A 151 35.44 0.80 8.18
N HIS A 152 34.54 1.19 9.06
CA HIS A 152 34.12 0.42 10.22
C HIS A 152 32.61 0.18 10.20
N ASN A 153 32.18 -1.03 10.53
CA ASN A 153 30.81 -1.32 10.96
C ASN A 153 30.78 -2.55 11.90
N THR A 154 29.62 -2.94 12.40
CA THR A 154 29.48 -4.17 13.19
C THR A 154 29.65 -5.42 12.32
N LEU A 155 30.13 -6.52 12.91
CA LEU A 155 30.20 -7.81 12.21
C LEU A 155 28.81 -8.30 11.78
N SER A 156 27.78 -8.02 12.58
CA SER A 156 26.39 -8.34 12.23
C SER A 156 25.96 -7.63 10.95
N TYR A 157 26.23 -6.33 10.82
CA TYR A 157 25.97 -5.60 9.57
C TYR A 157 26.70 -6.23 8.37
N ILE A 158 27.99 -6.54 8.53
CA ILE A 158 28.81 -7.11 7.44
C ILE A 158 28.22 -8.43 6.96
N LEU A 159 27.99 -9.38 7.89
CA LEU A 159 27.52 -10.72 7.56
C LEU A 159 26.08 -10.72 7.03
N GLU A 160 25.24 -9.80 7.50
CA GLU A 160 23.88 -9.62 6.96
C GLU A 160 23.85 -9.04 5.55
N ASN A 161 24.90 -8.31 5.13
CA ASN A 161 25.00 -7.66 3.82
C ASN A 161 26.01 -8.34 2.87
N ALA A 162 26.62 -9.45 3.30
CA ALA A 162 27.56 -10.20 2.50
C ALA A 162 26.88 -10.88 1.30
N GLY A 163 27.54 -10.84 0.14
CA GLY A 163 27.04 -11.41 -1.10
C GLY A 163 25.84 -10.67 -1.70
N GLN A 164 25.49 -9.48 -1.18
CA GLN A 164 24.42 -8.64 -1.75
C GLN A 164 24.90 -7.77 -2.92
N GLY A 165 26.10 -8.02 -3.46
CA GLY A 165 26.65 -7.27 -4.58
C GLY A 165 25.78 -7.31 -5.84
N HIS A 166 25.88 -6.27 -6.68
CA HIS A 166 25.10 -6.16 -7.91
C HIS A 166 25.92 -5.60 -9.08
N SER A 167 25.50 -5.90 -10.30
CA SER A 167 26.23 -5.59 -11.55
C SER A 167 26.52 -4.10 -11.81
N GLY A 168 25.86 -3.20 -11.09
CA GLY A 168 26.09 -1.75 -11.18
C GLY A 168 27.30 -1.27 -10.37
N ILE A 169 27.81 -2.10 -9.46
CA ILE A 169 29.00 -1.82 -8.67
C ILE A 169 30.20 -2.41 -9.41
N THR A 170 31.13 -1.56 -9.81
CA THR A 170 32.34 -1.95 -10.55
C THR A 170 33.55 -2.20 -9.65
N TRP A 171 33.45 -1.85 -8.37
CA TRP A 171 34.52 -2.02 -7.40
C TRP A 171 34.39 -3.32 -6.62
N THR A 172 35.44 -3.65 -5.88
CA THR A 172 35.49 -4.81 -4.98
C THR A 172 35.46 -4.32 -3.55
N ALA A 173 34.52 -4.80 -2.76
CA ALA A 173 34.53 -4.57 -1.32
C ALA A 173 35.02 -5.82 -0.59
N GLY A 174 35.18 -5.71 0.71
CA GLY A 174 35.40 -6.86 1.56
C GLY A 174 35.42 -6.47 3.02
N ALA A 175 35.55 -7.49 3.85
CA ALA A 175 35.59 -7.33 5.29
C ALA A 175 36.81 -8.02 5.90
N VAL A 176 37.17 -7.58 7.09
CA VAL A 176 38.22 -8.19 7.90
C VAL A 176 37.59 -8.74 9.17
N TYR A 177 37.58 -10.06 9.30
CA TYR A 177 37.16 -10.76 10.53
C TYR A 177 37.81 -12.14 10.59
N SER A 178 38.05 -12.63 11.80
CA SER A 178 38.61 -13.95 12.06
C SER A 178 37.55 -15.05 12.05
N ALA A 179 38.00 -16.29 11.85
CA ALA A 179 37.13 -17.46 11.99
C ALA A 179 36.47 -17.52 13.38
N ALA A 180 37.18 -17.15 14.45
CA ALA A 180 36.63 -17.12 15.80
C ALA A 180 35.53 -16.05 15.97
N GLU A 181 35.68 -14.88 15.36
CA GLU A 181 34.64 -13.84 15.36
C GLU A 181 33.41 -14.28 14.55
N TYR A 182 33.62 -14.94 13.41
CA TYR A 182 32.55 -15.53 12.61
C TYR A 182 31.81 -16.64 13.37
N ASP A 183 32.53 -17.59 13.97
CA ASP A 183 31.95 -18.69 14.74
C ASP A 183 31.17 -18.17 15.96
N ALA A 184 31.68 -17.13 16.63
CA ALA A 184 30.97 -16.47 17.72
C ALA A 184 29.68 -15.82 17.24
N TYR A 185 29.71 -15.10 16.10
CA TYR A 185 28.51 -14.53 15.48
C TYR A 185 27.49 -15.62 15.13
N VAL A 186 27.93 -16.68 14.44
CA VAL A 186 27.06 -17.80 14.07
C VAL A 186 26.47 -18.46 15.30
N ALA A 187 27.24 -18.69 16.36
CA ALA A 187 26.73 -19.27 17.60
C ALA A 187 25.68 -18.37 18.29
N GLU A 188 25.89 -17.06 18.31
CA GLU A 188 24.94 -16.09 18.87
C GLU A 188 23.64 -16.00 18.03
N HIS A 189 23.74 -16.12 16.71
CA HIS A 189 22.61 -15.91 15.78
C HIS A 189 21.96 -17.22 15.32
N ALA A 190 22.54 -18.39 15.61
CA ALA A 190 22.06 -19.70 15.16
C ALA A 190 20.60 -19.94 15.53
N ALA A 191 20.19 -19.55 16.75
CA ALA A 191 18.81 -19.70 17.19
C ALA A 191 17.84 -18.84 16.37
N ALA A 192 18.21 -17.60 16.03
CA ALA A 192 17.39 -16.71 15.22
C ALA A 192 17.29 -17.18 13.76
N VAL A 193 18.41 -17.60 13.18
CA VAL A 193 18.45 -18.18 11.82
C VAL A 193 17.61 -19.45 11.76
N GLN A 194 17.75 -20.34 12.74
CA GLN A 194 16.98 -21.58 12.80
C GLN A 194 15.48 -21.29 12.98
N ALA A 195 15.12 -20.33 13.84
CA ALA A 195 13.73 -19.91 14.00
C ALA A 195 13.13 -19.36 12.70
N GLU A 196 13.89 -18.58 11.92
CA GLU A 196 13.43 -18.08 10.62
C GLU A 196 13.28 -19.21 9.59
N VAL A 197 14.23 -20.14 9.54
CA VAL A 197 14.14 -21.35 8.70
C VAL A 197 12.89 -22.16 9.06
N ASP A 198 12.62 -22.38 10.33
CA ASP A 198 11.46 -23.13 10.80
C ASP A 198 10.16 -22.39 10.54
N ARG A 199 10.14 -21.05 10.67
CA ARG A 199 9.00 -20.19 10.29
C ARG A 199 8.71 -20.33 8.80
N LEU A 200 9.72 -20.21 7.94
CA LEU A 200 9.57 -20.34 6.49
C LEU A 200 9.11 -21.74 6.08
N ARG A 201 9.64 -22.79 6.72
CA ARG A 201 9.18 -24.18 6.51
C ARG A 201 7.73 -24.35 6.90
N THR A 202 7.34 -23.87 8.08
CA THR A 202 5.96 -23.92 8.56
C THR A 202 5.01 -23.25 7.57
N LEU A 203 5.39 -22.07 7.07
CA LEU A 203 4.58 -21.36 6.07
C LEU A 203 4.53 -22.11 4.73
N ARG A 204 5.68 -22.58 4.24
CA ARG A 204 5.79 -23.33 2.99
C ARG A 204 5.01 -24.63 3.02
N ASP A 205 4.91 -25.27 4.18
CA ASP A 205 4.28 -26.59 4.33
C ASP A 205 2.81 -26.51 4.80
N ASP A 206 2.27 -25.31 5.04
CA ASP A 206 0.86 -25.10 5.40
C ASP A 206 -0.07 -25.58 4.27
N PRO A 207 -0.87 -26.65 4.48
CA PRO A 207 -1.73 -27.22 3.44
C PRO A 207 -2.92 -26.33 3.09
N GLU A 208 -3.25 -25.31 3.90
CA GLU A 208 -4.34 -24.39 3.64
C GLU A 208 -3.99 -23.31 2.62
N LEU A 209 -2.70 -22.98 2.51
CA LEU A 209 -2.22 -21.91 1.64
C LEU A 209 -1.76 -22.44 0.28
N PRO A 210 -2.04 -21.73 -0.83
CA PRO A 210 -1.46 -22.05 -2.12
C PRO A 210 0.05 -21.88 -2.09
N LEU A 211 0.76 -22.82 -2.74
CA LEU A 211 2.18 -22.71 -3.05
C LEU A 211 2.32 -22.69 -4.56
N VAL A 212 2.75 -21.55 -5.09
CA VAL A 212 3.01 -21.34 -6.51
C VAL A 212 4.50 -21.12 -6.76
N TRP A 213 4.93 -21.26 -7.99
CA TRP A 213 6.31 -21.07 -8.36
C TRP A 213 6.46 -20.42 -9.73
N MET A 214 7.61 -19.78 -9.95
CA MET A 214 8.05 -19.30 -11.26
C MET A 214 9.54 -19.55 -11.47
N GLU A 215 9.92 -19.85 -12.71
CA GLU A 215 11.31 -19.94 -13.13
C GLU A 215 11.67 -18.68 -13.90
N VAL A 216 12.78 -18.04 -13.51
CA VAL A 216 13.20 -16.75 -14.07
C VAL A 216 14.50 -16.94 -14.83
N ALA A 217 14.54 -16.39 -16.04
CA ALA A 217 15.77 -16.26 -16.81
C ALA A 217 16.21 -14.80 -16.89
N VAL A 218 17.51 -14.57 -16.77
CA VAL A 218 18.16 -13.28 -17.01
C VAL A 218 19.09 -13.41 -18.21
N ASN A 219 18.91 -12.56 -19.22
CA ASN A 219 19.65 -12.58 -20.49
C ASN A 219 19.65 -13.98 -21.14
N GLY A 220 18.51 -14.67 -21.07
CA GLY A 220 18.35 -16.03 -21.60
C GLY A 220 18.92 -17.16 -20.74
N THR A 221 19.58 -16.85 -19.62
CA THR A 221 20.10 -17.84 -18.67
C THR A 221 19.11 -18.05 -17.54
N VAL A 222 18.60 -19.27 -17.36
CA VAL A 222 17.70 -19.62 -16.26
C VAL A 222 18.48 -19.54 -14.94
N LEU A 223 18.05 -18.67 -14.03
CA LEU A 223 18.68 -18.49 -12.71
C LEU A 223 18.18 -19.52 -11.69
N GLY A 224 16.91 -19.90 -11.79
CA GLY A 224 16.31 -20.87 -10.89
C GLY A 224 14.84 -20.63 -10.65
N ARG A 225 14.31 -21.37 -9.67
CA ARG A 225 12.91 -21.36 -9.26
C ARG A 225 12.71 -20.51 -8.02
N ILE A 226 11.71 -19.64 -8.09
CA ILE A 226 11.16 -18.90 -6.96
C ILE A 226 9.88 -19.60 -6.52
N GLU A 227 9.78 -19.95 -5.24
CA GLU A 227 8.55 -20.50 -4.64
C GLU A 227 7.88 -19.44 -3.76
N MET A 228 6.56 -19.33 -3.85
CA MET A 228 5.78 -18.31 -3.15
C MET A 228 4.55 -18.94 -2.51
N VAL A 229 4.39 -18.71 -1.21
CA VAL A 229 3.15 -18.99 -0.50
C VAL A 229 2.25 -17.78 -0.63
N LEU A 230 0.97 -18.01 -0.93
CA LEU A 230 0.00 -16.93 -1.12
C LEU A 230 -0.91 -16.80 0.12
N PHE A 231 -1.01 -15.58 0.65
CA PHE A 231 -1.83 -15.25 1.83
C PHE A 231 -3.32 -15.10 1.47
N VAL A 232 -3.95 -16.19 1.05
CA VAL A 232 -5.35 -16.21 0.60
C VAL A 232 -6.38 -15.86 1.67
N LYS A 233 -6.03 -15.94 2.96
CA LYS A 233 -6.92 -15.59 4.07
C LYS A 233 -7.02 -14.06 4.22
N GLU A 234 -5.90 -13.37 4.07
CA GLU A 234 -5.77 -11.92 4.20
C GLU A 234 -6.04 -11.20 2.88
N SER A 235 -5.63 -11.81 1.76
CA SER A 235 -5.67 -11.24 0.41
C SER A 235 -6.32 -12.18 -0.61
N PRO A 236 -7.59 -12.58 -0.43
CA PRO A 236 -8.23 -13.59 -1.26
C PRO A 236 -8.25 -13.24 -2.75
N ARG A 237 -8.60 -12.00 -3.13
CA ARG A 237 -8.72 -11.59 -4.54
C ARG A 237 -7.36 -11.55 -5.22
N ALA A 238 -6.39 -10.88 -4.59
CA ALA A 238 -5.05 -10.74 -5.16
C ALA A 238 -4.32 -12.09 -5.24
N ALA A 239 -4.42 -12.90 -4.18
CA ALA A 239 -3.82 -14.22 -4.13
C ALA A 239 -4.43 -15.18 -5.15
N GLU A 240 -5.77 -15.22 -5.28
CA GLU A 240 -6.42 -16.11 -6.26
C GLU A 240 -6.09 -15.71 -7.69
N ASN A 241 -6.04 -14.39 -7.96
CA ASN A 241 -5.65 -13.89 -9.27
C ASN A 241 -4.25 -14.36 -9.66
N LEU A 242 -3.26 -14.20 -8.77
CA LEU A 242 -1.91 -14.70 -9.02
C LEU A 242 -1.86 -16.23 -9.11
N ARG A 243 -2.58 -16.93 -8.23
CA ARG A 243 -2.65 -18.40 -8.20
C ARG A 243 -3.04 -18.97 -9.55
N LEU A 244 -4.12 -18.44 -10.13
CA LEU A 244 -4.68 -18.89 -11.41
C LEU A 244 -3.82 -18.48 -12.61
N LEU A 245 -3.15 -17.33 -12.55
CA LEU A 245 -2.17 -16.91 -13.56
C LEU A 245 -0.88 -17.75 -13.52
N CYS A 246 -0.52 -18.30 -12.36
CA CYS A 246 0.59 -19.25 -12.24
C CYS A 246 0.19 -20.66 -12.69
N SER A 247 -1.01 -21.14 -12.34
CA SER A 247 -1.41 -22.53 -12.65
C SER A 247 -1.89 -22.73 -14.09
N GLY A 248 -2.43 -21.68 -14.72
CA GLY A 248 -2.99 -21.76 -16.07
C GLY A 248 -4.35 -22.46 -16.15
N GLU A 249 -5.01 -22.70 -15.01
CA GLU A 249 -6.33 -23.35 -14.94
C GLU A 249 -7.42 -22.60 -15.73
N LEU A 250 -7.25 -21.28 -15.92
CA LEU A 250 -8.16 -20.46 -16.71
C LEU A 250 -8.11 -20.73 -18.22
N GLY A 251 -7.10 -21.45 -18.71
CA GLY A 251 -6.95 -21.76 -20.12
C GLY A 251 -6.62 -20.52 -20.97
N THR A 252 -7.38 -20.29 -22.03
CA THR A 252 -7.10 -19.27 -23.06
C THR A 252 -8.31 -18.35 -23.23
N ALA A 253 -8.06 -17.05 -23.27
CA ALA A 253 -9.06 -16.03 -23.55
C ALA A 253 -9.60 -16.15 -24.99
N GLU A 254 -10.76 -15.57 -25.25
CA GLU A 254 -11.33 -15.49 -26.61
C GLU A 254 -10.40 -14.78 -27.61
N SER A 255 -9.52 -13.89 -27.12
CA SER A 255 -8.48 -13.24 -27.91
C SER A 255 -7.35 -14.18 -28.37
N GLY A 256 -7.33 -15.44 -27.89
CA GLY A 256 -6.27 -16.41 -28.13
C GLY A 256 -5.09 -16.28 -27.15
N GLN A 257 -5.09 -15.29 -26.26
CA GLN A 257 -4.05 -15.14 -25.23
C GLN A 257 -4.28 -16.10 -24.07
N ARG A 258 -3.23 -16.78 -23.61
CA ARG A 258 -3.32 -17.70 -22.48
C ARG A 258 -3.40 -16.91 -21.17
N TYR A 259 -4.29 -17.31 -20.26
CA TYR A 259 -4.31 -16.82 -18.88
C TYR A 259 -3.16 -17.43 -18.09
N HIS A 260 -1.95 -16.94 -18.33
CA HIS A 260 -0.73 -17.46 -17.75
C HIS A 260 0.37 -16.39 -17.67
N ILE A 261 1.21 -16.45 -16.64
CA ILE A 261 2.31 -15.48 -16.44
C ILE A 261 3.62 -15.86 -17.15
N LYS A 262 3.76 -17.11 -17.59
CA LYS A 262 4.86 -17.55 -18.47
C LYS A 262 4.99 -16.64 -19.70
N GLY A 263 6.22 -16.22 -19.96
CA GLY A 263 6.58 -15.31 -21.04
C GLY A 263 6.58 -13.84 -20.63
N SER A 264 6.06 -13.50 -19.44
CA SER A 264 6.07 -12.13 -18.93
C SER A 264 7.47 -11.65 -18.58
N TYR A 265 7.74 -10.39 -18.90
CA TYR A 265 8.97 -9.71 -18.54
C TYR A 265 8.79 -8.94 -17.22
N PHE A 266 9.89 -8.75 -16.51
CA PHE A 266 9.93 -7.82 -15.39
C PHE A 266 10.14 -6.41 -15.94
N TYR A 267 9.05 -5.65 -16.03
CA TYR A 267 9.09 -4.32 -16.63
C TYR A 267 9.64 -3.26 -15.68
N ARG A 268 9.73 -3.56 -14.37
CA ARG A 268 10.40 -2.73 -13.36
C ARG A 268 11.23 -3.61 -12.46
N ILE A 269 12.51 -3.29 -12.33
CA ILE A 269 13.42 -3.92 -11.38
C ILE A 269 14.12 -2.77 -10.68
N ILE A 270 13.89 -2.64 -9.38
CA ILE A 270 14.60 -1.70 -8.53
C ILE A 270 15.42 -2.51 -7.55
N ASP A 271 16.73 -2.33 -7.64
CA ASP A 271 17.70 -3.01 -6.81
C ASP A 271 17.32 -2.94 -5.33
N ARG A 272 17.35 -4.10 -4.67
CA ARG A 272 17.00 -4.33 -3.25
C ARG A 272 15.62 -3.80 -2.80
N PHE A 273 14.72 -3.51 -3.75
CA PHE A 273 13.38 -3.00 -3.44
C PHE A 273 12.26 -3.78 -4.09
N ILE A 274 12.09 -3.68 -5.42
CA ILE A 274 10.89 -4.19 -6.07
C ILE A 274 11.16 -4.69 -7.47
N ASP A 275 10.71 -5.92 -7.72
CA ASP A 275 10.62 -6.54 -9.03
C ASP A 275 9.13 -6.63 -9.42
N GLN A 276 8.72 -5.85 -10.41
CA GLN A 276 7.34 -5.82 -10.88
C GLN A 276 7.21 -6.51 -12.24
N THR A 277 6.22 -7.39 -12.31
CA THR A 277 5.85 -8.14 -13.51
C THR A 277 4.33 -8.42 -13.48
N GLY A 278 3.79 -8.92 -14.59
CA GLY A 278 2.38 -9.23 -14.73
C GLY A 278 2.10 -9.97 -16.04
N ALA A 279 0.98 -10.68 -16.10
CA ALA A 279 0.53 -11.32 -17.33
C ALA A 279 0.12 -10.27 -18.38
N ALA A 280 0.19 -10.63 -19.66
CA ALA A 280 -0.26 -9.77 -20.76
C ALA A 280 -1.80 -9.75 -20.92
N VAL A 281 -2.52 -10.55 -20.13
CA VAL A 281 -3.97 -10.62 -20.11
C VAL A 281 -4.51 -9.95 -18.84
N ASP A 282 -5.75 -9.49 -18.92
CA ASP A 282 -6.51 -9.15 -17.72
C ASP A 282 -6.66 -10.41 -16.85
N GLY A 283 -6.56 -10.26 -15.53
CA GLY A 283 -6.66 -11.37 -14.59
C GLY A 283 -8.06 -12.01 -14.54
N ILE A 284 -8.34 -12.77 -13.47
CA ILE A 284 -9.60 -13.53 -13.30
C ILE A 284 -10.86 -12.65 -13.25
N PHE A 285 -10.65 -11.35 -13.08
CA PHE A 285 -11.66 -10.32 -12.95
C PHE A 285 -11.88 -9.51 -14.23
N GLY A 286 -11.05 -9.70 -15.27
CA GLY A 286 -11.17 -8.93 -16.52
C GLY A 286 -10.80 -7.45 -16.38
N GLY A 287 -9.96 -7.10 -15.40
CA GLY A 287 -9.46 -5.74 -15.17
C GLY A 287 -9.13 -5.49 -13.69
N GLU A 288 -9.30 -4.24 -13.25
CA GLU A 288 -9.13 -3.81 -11.86
C GLU A 288 -10.18 -4.44 -10.93
N PHE A 289 -9.76 -4.80 -9.73
CA PHE A 289 -10.60 -5.36 -8.65
C PHE A 289 -10.31 -4.66 -7.32
N HIS A 290 -11.19 -4.83 -6.34
CA HIS A 290 -11.03 -4.20 -5.03
C HIS A 290 -9.81 -4.72 -4.27
N ASP A 291 -9.09 -3.79 -3.63
CA ASP A 291 -8.05 -4.13 -2.67
C ASP A 291 -8.61 -5.00 -1.55
N ASP A 292 -7.85 -6.00 -1.11
CA ASP A 292 -8.19 -6.81 0.03
C ASP A 292 -7.76 -6.11 1.33
N PRO A 293 -8.71 -5.71 2.22
CA PRO A 293 -8.35 -4.96 3.42
C PRO A 293 -7.43 -5.71 4.38
N GLY A 294 -7.49 -7.05 4.39
CA GLY A 294 -6.56 -7.88 5.16
C GLY A 294 -5.13 -7.75 4.67
N GLY A 295 -4.94 -7.79 3.35
CA GLY A 295 -3.65 -7.53 2.69
C GLY A 295 -3.06 -6.17 3.02
N LEU A 296 -3.89 -5.12 3.00
CA LEU A 296 -3.44 -3.75 3.34
C LEU A 296 -3.00 -3.59 4.80
N ARG A 297 -3.36 -4.51 5.70
CA ARG A 297 -2.88 -4.52 7.09
C ARG A 297 -1.58 -5.28 7.27
N LEU A 298 -1.14 -6.06 6.27
CA LEU A 298 0.17 -6.70 6.29
C LEU A 298 1.25 -5.63 6.16
N GLN A 299 2.34 -5.81 6.91
CA GLN A 299 3.45 -4.86 6.93
C GLN A 299 4.60 -5.37 6.07
N HIS A 300 5.18 -4.47 5.27
CA HIS A 300 6.47 -4.72 4.66
C HIS A 300 7.55 -4.66 5.75
N THR A 301 8.02 -5.82 6.20
CA THR A 301 9.01 -5.94 7.29
C THR A 301 10.46 -5.95 6.81
N HIS A 302 10.70 -5.64 5.53
CA HIS A 302 12.05 -5.69 4.97
C HIS A 302 12.97 -4.64 5.61
N LYS A 303 14.22 -5.04 5.89
CA LYS A 303 15.23 -4.24 6.63
C LYS A 303 15.53 -2.86 6.04
N HIS A 304 15.17 -2.61 4.78
CA HIS A 304 15.43 -1.36 4.05
C HIS A 304 14.16 -0.55 3.75
N ALA A 305 12.99 -0.94 4.27
CA ALA A 305 11.71 -0.30 3.92
C ALA A 305 11.70 1.21 4.21
N GLU A 306 12.33 1.68 5.30
CA GLU A 306 12.40 3.12 5.62
C GLU A 306 13.34 3.90 4.69
N GLU A 307 14.48 3.33 4.31
CA GLU A 307 15.44 3.95 3.40
C GLU A 307 14.89 4.02 1.98
N ILE A 308 14.25 2.95 1.54
CA ILE A 308 13.53 2.87 0.26
C ILE A 308 12.36 3.87 0.24
N ASN A 309 11.55 3.96 1.30
CA ASN A 309 10.48 4.95 1.41
C ASN A 309 11.00 6.39 1.40
N ARG A 310 12.23 6.63 1.90
CA ARG A 310 12.91 7.93 1.82
C ARG A 310 13.39 8.22 0.41
N LEU A 311 13.97 7.24 -0.29
CA LEU A 311 14.39 7.35 -1.70
C LEU A 311 13.20 7.53 -2.65
N ALA A 312 12.03 6.98 -2.32
CA ALA A 312 10.80 7.14 -3.08
C ALA A 312 10.11 8.52 -2.88
N LYS A 313 10.45 9.26 -1.81
CA LYS A 313 9.89 10.61 -1.57
C LYS A 313 10.55 11.64 -2.50
N GLY A 314 9.78 12.14 -3.46
CA GLY A 314 10.18 13.25 -4.33
C GLY A 314 10.69 12.84 -5.71
N HIS A 315 10.84 11.54 -5.98
CA HIS A 315 11.14 11.02 -7.30
C HIS A 315 9.85 10.52 -7.99
N ILE A 316 9.59 11.03 -9.20
CA ILE A 316 8.56 10.44 -10.07
C ILE A 316 9.11 9.07 -10.48
N ASN A 317 8.48 8.00 -9.99
CA ASN A 317 8.85 6.59 -10.20
C ASN A 317 8.68 6.12 -11.68
N ASN A 318 9.19 6.86 -12.67
CA ASN A 318 8.98 6.61 -14.10
C ASN A 318 10.26 6.64 -14.96
N GLU A 319 11.42 6.31 -14.41
CA GLU A 319 12.56 5.88 -15.25
C GLU A 319 12.64 4.36 -15.21
N LEU A 320 11.67 3.74 -15.89
CA LEU A 320 11.67 2.30 -16.15
C LEU A 320 12.65 2.03 -17.28
N LEU A 321 13.80 1.45 -16.95
CA LEU A 321 14.47 0.55 -17.88
C LEU A 321 13.44 -0.52 -18.26
N HIS A 322 12.89 -0.46 -19.47
CA HIS A 322 12.20 -1.59 -20.09
C HIS A 322 13.24 -2.70 -20.30
N SER A 323 13.54 -3.40 -19.22
CA SER A 323 14.46 -4.52 -19.22
C SER A 323 13.72 -5.73 -19.78
N GLN A 324 14.01 -6.09 -21.03
CA GLN A 324 13.75 -7.45 -21.49
C GLN A 324 14.80 -8.44 -20.93
N ALA A 325 15.68 -7.99 -20.03
CA ALA A 325 16.74 -8.83 -19.49
C ALA A 325 16.17 -9.95 -18.62
N ALA A 326 15.13 -9.71 -17.82
CA ALA A 326 14.54 -10.73 -16.95
C ALA A 326 13.14 -11.16 -17.43
N GLN A 327 12.93 -12.47 -17.54
CA GLN A 327 11.69 -13.06 -18.02
C GLN A 327 11.28 -14.27 -17.19
N ILE A 328 9.98 -14.42 -16.94
CA ILE A 328 9.40 -15.66 -16.42
C ILE A 328 9.35 -16.68 -17.56
N VAL A 329 10.20 -17.70 -17.50
CA VAL A 329 10.29 -18.74 -18.54
C VAL A 329 9.36 -19.92 -18.27
N ASP A 330 8.96 -20.12 -17.02
CA ASP A 330 7.92 -21.06 -16.64
C ASP A 330 7.26 -20.66 -15.33
N ALA A 331 6.04 -21.12 -15.10
CA ALA A 331 5.33 -20.91 -13.84
C ALA A 331 4.34 -22.05 -13.62
N GLY A 332 4.00 -22.27 -12.36
CA GLY A 332 3.07 -23.32 -12.00
C GLY A 332 2.60 -23.23 -10.56
N GLN A 333 1.89 -24.28 -10.17
CA GLN A 333 1.37 -24.45 -8.83
C GLN A 333 1.81 -25.81 -8.29
N THR A 334 2.37 -25.80 -7.08
CA THR A 334 2.67 -27.02 -6.32
C THR A 334 1.41 -27.53 -5.62
N ARG A 335 0.61 -26.62 -5.02
CA ARG A 335 -0.69 -26.95 -4.44
C ARG A 335 -1.66 -25.75 -4.47
N PRO A 336 -2.97 -25.99 -4.59
CA PRO A 336 -4.00 -24.94 -4.52
C PRO A 336 -4.23 -24.38 -3.12
N GLY A 337 -3.91 -25.14 -2.06
CA GLY A 337 -4.29 -24.80 -0.69
C GLY A 337 -5.76 -25.19 -0.42
N SER A 338 -6.06 -25.76 0.75
CA SER A 338 -7.46 -26.16 1.06
C SER A 338 -8.37 -24.94 1.25
N HIS A 339 -7.84 -23.78 1.64
CA HIS A 339 -8.65 -22.58 1.92
C HIS A 339 -9.36 -22.04 0.69
N VAL A 340 -8.78 -22.16 -0.52
CA VAL A 340 -9.42 -21.65 -1.76
C VAL A 340 -10.69 -22.41 -2.13
N THR A 341 -10.94 -23.56 -1.48
CA THR A 341 -12.13 -24.38 -1.72
C THR A 341 -13.27 -24.09 -0.75
N THR A 342 -13.04 -23.26 0.27
CA THR A 342 -14.05 -22.96 1.29
C THR A 342 -15.20 -22.12 0.70
N PRO A 343 -16.43 -22.29 1.20
CA PRO A 343 -17.55 -21.45 0.81
C PRO A 343 -17.29 -19.95 1.03
N GLU A 344 -16.62 -19.60 2.12
CA GLU A 344 -16.32 -18.22 2.49
C GLU A 344 -15.39 -17.56 1.47
N PHE A 345 -14.33 -18.26 1.07
CA PHE A 345 -13.40 -17.77 0.07
C PHE A 345 -14.09 -17.60 -1.30
N ARG A 346 -14.84 -18.62 -1.73
CA ARG A 346 -15.57 -18.56 -3.00
C ARG A 346 -16.59 -17.43 -3.02
N ALA A 347 -17.26 -17.17 -1.91
CA ALA A 347 -18.22 -16.06 -1.80
C ALA A 347 -17.56 -14.70 -2.07
N VAL A 348 -16.34 -14.48 -1.58
CA VAL A 348 -15.56 -13.25 -1.85
C VAL A 348 -15.24 -13.11 -3.34
N ILE A 349 -14.72 -14.16 -3.97
CA ILE A 349 -14.35 -14.15 -5.39
C ILE A 349 -15.58 -13.94 -6.28
N GLU A 350 -16.67 -14.67 -6.00
CA GLU A 350 -17.90 -14.56 -6.79
C GLU A 350 -18.61 -13.22 -6.59
N SER A 351 -18.57 -12.64 -5.39
CA SER A 351 -19.07 -11.29 -5.14
C SER A 351 -18.33 -10.25 -5.99
N GLU A 352 -17.00 -10.34 -6.07
CA GLU A 352 -16.19 -9.43 -6.88
C GLU A 352 -16.50 -9.57 -8.38
N LYS A 353 -16.69 -10.80 -8.88
CA LYS A 353 -17.14 -11.04 -10.26
C LYS A 353 -18.50 -10.41 -10.54
N ARG A 354 -19.47 -10.55 -9.63
CA ARG A 354 -20.81 -9.93 -9.79
C ARG A 354 -20.74 -8.41 -9.77
N ARG A 355 -19.89 -7.83 -8.92
CA ARG A 355 -19.60 -6.39 -8.90
C ARG A 355 -19.12 -5.89 -10.26
N ILE A 356 -18.12 -6.56 -10.83
CA ILE A 356 -17.56 -6.20 -12.14
C ILE A 356 -18.57 -6.42 -13.27
N ALA A 357 -19.33 -7.52 -13.23
CA ALA A 357 -20.40 -7.77 -14.20
C ALA A 357 -21.44 -6.65 -14.20
N TRP A 358 -21.88 -6.21 -13.01
CA TRP A 358 -22.82 -5.09 -12.86
C TRP A 358 -22.24 -3.79 -13.44
N ARG A 359 -20.97 -3.49 -13.14
CA ARG A 359 -20.28 -2.31 -13.68
C ARG A 359 -20.22 -2.34 -15.20
N ASN A 360 -19.91 -3.50 -15.77
CA ASN A 360 -19.83 -3.68 -17.22
C ASN A 360 -21.19 -3.54 -17.91
N SER A 361 -22.30 -3.89 -17.25
CA SER A 361 -23.65 -3.71 -17.80
C SER A 361 -24.21 -2.29 -17.61
N HIS A 362 -23.65 -1.47 -16.72
CA HIS A 362 -24.15 -0.13 -16.38
C HIS A 362 -23.17 1.01 -16.73
N ARG A 363 -22.42 0.88 -17.83
CA ARG A 363 -21.34 1.82 -18.20
C ARG A 363 -21.74 3.29 -18.27
N MET A 364 -22.98 3.59 -18.65
CA MET A 364 -23.49 4.96 -18.72
C MET A 364 -23.60 5.60 -17.33
N GLU A 365 -24.08 4.82 -16.35
CA GLU A 365 -24.28 5.27 -14.98
C GLU A 365 -22.94 5.45 -14.24
N LEU A 366 -21.97 4.61 -14.56
CA LEU A 366 -20.64 4.65 -13.95
C LEU A 366 -19.94 6.00 -14.10
N GLY A 367 -20.22 6.76 -15.16
CA GLY A 367 -19.64 8.10 -15.32
C GLY A 367 -20.03 9.03 -14.16
N ARG A 368 -21.31 9.07 -13.80
CA ARG A 368 -21.84 9.90 -12.71
C ARG A 368 -21.40 9.36 -11.35
N LEU A 369 -21.51 8.05 -11.13
CA LEU A 369 -21.10 7.44 -9.86
C LEU A 369 -19.60 7.63 -9.59
N ARG A 370 -18.75 7.54 -10.62
CA ARG A 370 -17.31 7.84 -10.49
C ARG A 370 -17.03 9.28 -10.13
N GLN A 371 -17.82 10.24 -10.62
CA GLN A 371 -17.66 11.65 -10.23
C GLN A 371 -17.95 11.83 -8.73
N LEU A 372 -19.05 11.25 -8.24
CA LEU A 372 -19.36 11.24 -6.80
C LEU A 372 -18.28 10.55 -5.97
N PHE A 373 -17.87 9.35 -6.39
CA PHE A 373 -16.81 8.58 -5.71
C PHE A 373 -15.50 9.36 -5.61
N ASN A 374 -15.12 10.09 -6.67
CA ASN A 374 -13.87 10.84 -6.72
C ASN A 374 -13.92 12.20 -6.01
N ASP A 375 -15.10 12.73 -5.68
CA ASP A 375 -15.23 13.99 -4.97
C ASP A 375 -14.74 13.85 -3.52
N LYS A 376 -13.51 14.31 -3.28
CA LYS A 376 -12.85 14.24 -1.97
C LYS A 376 -13.48 15.15 -0.92
N SER A 377 -14.38 16.06 -1.30
CA SER A 377 -15.15 16.86 -0.34
C SER A 377 -16.27 16.07 0.33
N LEU A 378 -16.73 14.99 -0.32
CA LEU A 378 -17.82 14.16 0.17
C LEU A 378 -17.31 12.97 1.01
N PRO A 379 -18.04 12.61 2.08
CA PRO A 379 -17.76 11.41 2.87
C PRO A 379 -18.03 10.16 2.04
N LEU A 380 -17.17 9.15 2.19
CA LEU A 380 -17.34 7.81 1.63
C LEU A 380 -17.35 6.81 2.77
N VAL A 381 -18.44 6.07 2.90
CA VAL A 381 -18.66 5.03 3.93
C VAL A 381 -18.99 3.71 3.26
N TYR A 382 -18.90 2.61 4.00
CA TYR A 382 -19.20 1.28 3.47
C TYR A 382 -20.03 0.44 4.43
N LEU A 383 -20.74 -0.53 3.86
CA LEU A 383 -21.40 -1.63 4.55
C LEU A 383 -20.99 -2.94 3.85
N ASP A 384 -20.39 -3.86 4.59
CA ASP A 384 -20.20 -5.24 4.16
C ASP A 384 -21.44 -6.06 4.57
N VAL A 385 -22.02 -6.80 3.63
CA VAL A 385 -23.26 -7.54 3.86
C VAL A 385 -23.05 -9.03 3.67
N ALA A 386 -23.68 -9.82 4.54
CA ALA A 386 -23.93 -11.23 4.33
C ALA A 386 -25.41 -11.49 4.11
N ILE A 387 -25.74 -12.40 3.19
CA ILE A 387 -27.08 -12.91 2.95
C ILE A 387 -27.10 -14.39 3.33
N LYS A 388 -27.97 -14.77 4.26
CA LYS A 388 -28.10 -16.12 4.83
C LYS A 388 -26.76 -16.66 5.33
N GLY A 389 -25.97 -15.78 5.96
CA GLY A 389 -24.64 -16.08 6.50
C GLY A 389 -23.50 -16.13 5.47
N VAL A 390 -23.77 -15.93 4.18
CA VAL A 390 -22.77 -15.94 3.11
C VAL A 390 -22.44 -14.51 2.70
N TYR A 391 -21.15 -14.18 2.59
CA TYR A 391 -20.70 -12.84 2.15
C TYR A 391 -21.29 -12.49 0.77
N ALA A 392 -22.11 -11.45 0.73
CA ALA A 392 -22.76 -10.97 -0.49
C ALA A 392 -21.90 -9.89 -1.17
N GLY A 393 -21.21 -9.06 -0.39
CA GLY A 393 -20.30 -8.04 -0.90
C GLY A 393 -20.27 -6.78 -0.07
N ARG A 394 -19.48 -5.81 -0.53
CA ARG A 394 -19.42 -4.45 0.00
C ARG A 394 -20.31 -3.52 -0.82
N MET A 395 -21.09 -2.70 -0.13
CA MET A 395 -21.68 -1.48 -0.69
C MET A 395 -20.90 -0.27 -0.20
N GLU A 396 -20.60 0.67 -1.10
CA GLU A 396 -19.94 1.93 -0.79
C GLU A 396 -20.87 3.10 -1.11
N PHE A 397 -20.95 4.05 -0.19
CA PHE A 397 -21.91 5.14 -0.22
C PHE A 397 -21.22 6.48 -0.11
N VAL A 398 -21.57 7.39 -1.01
CA VAL A 398 -21.24 8.81 -0.86
C VAL A 398 -22.38 9.49 -0.11
N LEU A 399 -22.04 10.29 0.91
CA LEU A 399 -23.01 11.07 1.67
C LEU A 399 -23.07 12.52 1.16
N PHE A 400 -24.21 13.19 1.36
CA PHE A 400 -24.49 14.55 0.91
C PHE A 400 -24.50 15.54 2.08
N PRO A 401 -23.37 15.81 2.77
CA PRO A 401 -23.35 16.60 4.01
C PRO A 401 -23.72 18.07 3.79
N LYS A 402 -23.71 18.56 2.55
CA LYS A 402 -24.15 19.92 2.23
C LYS A 402 -25.67 20.03 2.23
N GLN A 403 -26.36 19.07 1.62
CA GLN A 403 -27.81 19.04 1.53
C GLN A 403 -28.46 18.47 2.80
N SER A 404 -27.81 17.46 3.38
CA SER A 404 -28.34 16.66 4.49
C SER A 404 -27.30 16.47 5.60
N PRO A 405 -26.83 17.56 6.24
CA PRO A 405 -25.77 17.50 7.24
C PRO A 405 -26.10 16.59 8.43
N ARG A 406 -27.33 16.65 8.96
CA ARG A 406 -27.72 15.84 10.13
C ARG A 406 -27.80 14.37 9.77
N ALA A 407 -28.48 14.04 8.67
CA ALA A 407 -28.62 12.65 8.22
C ALA A 407 -27.25 12.05 7.82
N ALA A 408 -26.39 12.82 7.15
CA ALA A 408 -25.04 12.39 6.80
C ALA A 408 -24.18 12.11 8.03
N GLU A 409 -24.19 13.00 9.04
CA GLU A 409 -23.41 12.77 10.27
C GLU A 409 -23.95 11.59 11.07
N ASN A 410 -25.28 11.50 11.22
CA ASN A 410 -25.95 10.38 11.88
C ASN A 410 -25.53 9.04 11.25
N PHE A 411 -25.66 8.93 9.93
CA PHE A 411 -25.31 7.71 9.20
C PHE A 411 -23.83 7.39 9.31
N ARG A 412 -22.95 8.39 9.17
CA ARG A 412 -21.50 8.21 9.30
C ARG A 412 -21.11 7.70 10.69
N LEU A 413 -21.67 8.27 11.76
CA LEU A 413 -21.41 7.83 13.13
C LEU A 413 -21.86 6.39 13.36
N LEU A 414 -23.01 6.00 12.80
CA LEU A 414 -23.48 4.62 12.83
C LEU A 414 -22.64 3.67 11.95
N CYS A 415 -22.03 4.16 10.88
CA CYS A 415 -21.06 3.36 10.12
C CYS A 415 -19.76 3.14 10.89
N THR A 416 -19.23 4.15 11.61
CA THR A 416 -17.90 4.05 12.25
C THR A 416 -17.93 3.53 13.68
N GLY A 417 -19.06 3.66 14.38
CA GLY A 417 -19.14 3.30 15.80
C GLY A 417 -18.44 4.29 16.74
N GLU A 418 -17.91 5.42 16.25
CA GLU A 418 -17.11 6.34 17.07
C GLU A 418 -17.95 7.10 18.13
N ALA A 419 -19.28 7.08 18.00
CA ALA A 419 -20.20 7.62 19.00
C ALA A 419 -20.31 6.74 20.25
N GLY A 420 -19.70 5.54 20.26
CA GLY A 420 -19.67 4.65 21.42
C GLY A 420 -21.00 3.93 21.64
N MET A 421 -21.43 3.88 22.89
CA MET A 421 -22.65 3.18 23.31
C MET A 421 -23.78 4.16 23.62
N ALA A 422 -25.02 3.77 23.33
CA ALA A 422 -26.19 4.50 23.77
C ALA A 422 -26.20 4.61 25.30
N PRO A 423 -26.23 5.82 25.87
CA PRO A 423 -26.08 5.99 27.32
C PRO A 423 -27.40 5.70 28.07
N PRO A 424 -27.37 5.55 29.40
CA PRO A 424 -28.56 5.32 30.21
C PRO A 424 -29.65 6.37 29.98
N GLY A 425 -30.92 5.93 29.95
CA GLY A 425 -32.06 6.81 29.70
C GLY A 425 -32.33 7.10 28.21
N HIS A 426 -31.55 6.53 27.30
CA HIS A 426 -31.80 6.57 25.86
C HIS A 426 -32.45 5.26 25.37
N GLU A 427 -33.12 5.32 24.23
CA GLU A 427 -33.54 4.12 23.51
C GLU A 427 -32.31 3.30 23.10
N GLY A 428 -32.37 1.99 23.36
CA GLY A 428 -31.25 1.08 23.09
C GLY A 428 -30.07 1.25 24.06
N ALA A 429 -30.26 1.83 25.25
CA ALA A 429 -29.19 1.99 26.24
C ALA A 429 -28.32 0.72 26.42
N GLY A 430 -27.00 0.88 26.34
CA GLY A 430 -26.01 -0.20 26.37
C GLY A 430 -25.73 -0.87 25.03
N GLN A 431 -26.49 -0.56 23.97
CA GLN A 431 -26.19 -1.00 22.60
C GLN A 431 -25.20 -0.05 21.93
N PRO A 432 -24.36 -0.54 21.01
CA PRO A 432 -23.44 0.31 20.25
C PRO A 432 -24.19 1.15 19.22
N TYR A 433 -23.78 2.40 19.06
CA TYR A 433 -24.15 3.22 17.91
C TYR A 433 -23.38 2.77 16.66
N HIS A 434 -23.65 1.56 16.19
CA HIS A 434 -22.93 0.94 15.09
C HIS A 434 -23.85 0.04 14.26
N PHE A 435 -23.68 0.06 12.93
CA PHE A 435 -24.47 -0.77 12.01
C PHE A 435 -24.01 -2.24 11.95
N LYS A 436 -22.79 -2.55 12.38
CA LYS A 436 -22.34 -3.95 12.45
C LYS A 436 -23.28 -4.79 13.30
N GLY A 437 -23.80 -5.87 12.71
CA GLY A 437 -24.76 -6.79 13.30
C GLY A 437 -26.22 -6.47 12.99
N VAL A 438 -26.51 -5.31 12.39
CA VAL A 438 -27.88 -4.86 12.05
C VAL A 438 -28.40 -5.60 10.81
N HIS A 439 -29.69 -5.93 10.80
CA HIS A 439 -30.35 -6.65 9.71
C HIS A 439 -31.26 -5.73 8.89
N PHE A 440 -31.39 -6.01 7.60
CA PHE A 440 -32.42 -5.43 6.75
C PHE A 440 -33.76 -6.06 7.11
N TYR A 441 -34.48 -5.42 8.02
CA TYR A 441 -35.69 -5.98 8.62
C TYR A 441 -36.94 -5.84 7.73
N ARG A 442 -36.90 -4.99 6.70
CA ARG A 442 -38.04 -4.79 5.80
C ARG A 442 -37.55 -4.53 4.38
N ILE A 443 -37.85 -5.46 3.48
CA ILE A 443 -37.41 -5.44 2.09
C ILE A 443 -38.66 -5.49 1.23
N ILE A 444 -38.84 -4.53 0.33
CA ILE A 444 -39.98 -4.47 -0.59
C ILE A 444 -39.47 -4.45 -2.02
N GLU A 445 -39.88 -5.45 -2.77
CA GLU A 445 -39.45 -5.67 -4.15
C GLU A 445 -39.69 -4.41 -5.01
N ASN A 446 -38.65 -3.96 -5.72
CA ASN A 446 -38.67 -2.78 -6.59
C ASN A 446 -39.08 -1.46 -5.89
N PHE A 447 -38.92 -1.38 -4.57
CA PHE A 447 -39.26 -0.17 -3.80
C PHE A 447 -38.14 0.24 -2.83
N ILE A 448 -37.94 -0.48 -1.73
CA ILE A 448 -36.97 -0.12 -0.69
C ILE A 448 -36.37 -1.34 0.01
N ASP A 449 -35.12 -1.20 0.44
CA ASP A 449 -34.48 -2.07 1.43
C ASP A 449 -34.21 -1.27 2.69
N GLN A 450 -34.96 -1.55 3.75
CA GLN A 450 -34.95 -0.77 4.98
C GLN A 450 -34.20 -1.49 6.10
N THR A 451 -33.38 -0.73 6.83
CA THR A 451 -32.54 -1.20 7.93
C THR A 451 -32.32 -0.09 8.95
N GLY A 452 -31.72 -0.41 10.09
CA GLY A 452 -31.46 0.57 11.14
C GLY A 452 -31.10 -0.05 12.49
N GLN A 453 -30.32 0.69 13.28
CA GLN A 453 -29.99 0.28 14.64
C GLN A 453 -31.18 0.55 15.58
N VAL A 454 -31.45 -0.36 16.51
CA VAL A 454 -32.51 -0.23 17.52
C VAL A 454 -32.00 0.60 18.70
N THR A 455 -31.59 1.83 18.39
CA THR A 455 -31.17 2.88 19.32
C THR A 455 -31.77 4.20 18.86
N ASP A 456 -31.72 5.22 19.72
CA ASP A 456 -31.86 6.58 19.20
C ASP A 456 -30.68 6.96 18.27
N SER A 457 -30.75 8.15 17.66
CA SER A 457 -29.62 8.64 16.86
C SER A 457 -28.42 8.96 17.76
N PRO A 458 -27.18 8.73 17.30
CA PRO A 458 -25.97 9.27 17.94
C PRO A 458 -25.92 10.81 18.00
N LEU A 459 -26.88 11.54 17.42
CA LEU A 459 -27.09 12.97 17.66
C LEU A 459 -27.81 13.25 19.00
N GLY A 460 -28.24 12.22 19.71
CA GLY A 460 -28.81 12.27 21.07
C GLY A 460 -30.33 12.09 21.16
N GLY A 461 -30.99 11.66 20.08
CA GLY A 461 -32.45 11.54 20.01
C GLY A 461 -32.96 11.67 18.57
N LEU A 462 -34.27 11.87 18.39
CA LEU A 462 -34.83 12.15 17.07
C LEU A 462 -34.41 13.55 16.58
N PHE A 463 -33.99 13.64 15.33
CA PHE A 463 -33.50 14.88 14.72
C PHE A 463 -34.40 15.39 13.59
N LEU A 464 -34.32 16.70 13.34
CA LEU A 464 -35.14 17.40 12.34
C LEU A 464 -34.81 16.94 10.91
N ASP A 465 -35.74 17.11 9.99
CA ASP A 465 -35.47 16.91 8.57
C ASP A 465 -34.45 17.94 8.06
N ASP A 466 -33.57 17.51 7.15
CA ASP A 466 -32.66 18.43 6.47
C ASP A 466 -33.41 19.09 5.28
N PRO A 467 -33.63 20.42 5.29
CA PRO A 467 -34.52 21.05 4.31
C PRO A 467 -34.06 20.94 2.87
N ASP A 468 -32.75 20.99 2.62
CA ASP A 468 -32.20 20.87 1.28
C ASP A 468 -32.22 19.42 0.79
N GLY A 469 -32.08 18.44 1.69
CA GLY A 469 -32.29 17.02 1.42
C GLY A 469 -33.73 16.66 1.08
N LEU A 470 -34.72 17.28 1.74
CA LEU A 470 -36.14 17.11 1.41
C LEU A 470 -36.51 17.66 0.02
N ARG A 471 -35.73 18.59 -0.54
CA ARG A 471 -35.95 19.13 -1.90
C ARG A 471 -35.40 18.24 -3.00
N LEU A 472 -34.65 17.20 -2.65
CA LEU A 472 -34.20 16.18 -3.59
C LEU A 472 -35.34 15.21 -3.88
N ASN A 473 -35.30 14.57 -5.06
CA ASN A 473 -36.33 13.64 -5.51
C ASN A 473 -35.78 12.21 -5.63
N HIS A 474 -36.59 11.23 -5.26
CA HIS A 474 -36.32 9.78 -5.30
C HIS A 474 -36.40 9.26 -6.74
N THR A 475 -35.40 9.63 -7.54
CA THR A 475 -35.42 9.50 -9.00
C THR A 475 -34.90 8.16 -9.53
N HIS A 476 -34.09 7.43 -8.75
CA HIS A 476 -33.44 6.20 -9.20
C HIS A 476 -33.04 5.30 -8.03
N PRO A 477 -32.81 3.99 -8.29
CA PRO A 477 -32.25 3.06 -7.32
C PRO A 477 -30.85 3.48 -6.85
N GLY A 478 -30.52 3.14 -5.60
CA GLY A 478 -29.22 3.43 -4.97
C GLY A 478 -29.20 4.67 -4.09
N LEU A 479 -30.22 5.53 -4.15
CA LEU A 479 -30.36 6.67 -3.22
C LEU A 479 -30.57 6.19 -1.78
N LEU A 480 -30.04 6.93 -0.83
CA LEU A 480 -30.28 6.74 0.61
C LEU A 480 -31.31 7.74 1.11
N SER A 481 -32.32 7.23 1.82
CA SER A 481 -33.39 8.03 2.42
C SER A 481 -33.56 7.73 3.90
N MET A 482 -33.71 8.76 4.74
CA MET A 482 -34.02 8.55 6.15
C MET A 482 -35.40 7.91 6.30
N ALA A 483 -35.50 6.91 7.17
CA ALA A 483 -36.80 6.40 7.59
C ALA A 483 -37.26 7.17 8.84
N ASN A 484 -38.51 7.61 8.83
CA ASN A 484 -39.12 8.38 9.92
C ASN A 484 -40.57 7.90 10.17
N ILE A 485 -41.14 8.33 11.29
CA ILE A 485 -42.54 8.07 11.68
C ILE A 485 -43.42 9.31 11.52
N GLY A 486 -43.00 10.24 10.65
CA GLY A 486 -43.59 11.56 10.46
C GLY A 486 -42.52 12.66 10.35
N PRO A 487 -42.92 13.90 10.00
CA PRO A 487 -41.98 15.00 9.84
C PRO A 487 -41.12 15.23 11.09
N ASN A 488 -39.82 15.46 10.90
CA ASN A 488 -38.85 15.76 11.95
C ASN A 488 -38.65 14.64 12.99
N THR A 489 -38.81 13.38 12.58
CA THR A 489 -38.63 12.21 13.46
C THR A 489 -37.54 11.26 12.95
N ASN A 490 -36.47 11.81 12.39
CA ASN A 490 -35.36 10.99 11.89
C ASN A 490 -34.57 10.38 13.05
N GLY A 491 -34.23 9.10 12.93
CA GLY A 491 -33.49 8.34 13.94
C GLY A 491 -32.33 7.54 13.35
N ALA A 492 -32.14 6.31 13.81
CA ALA A 492 -31.08 5.42 13.36
C ALA A 492 -31.49 4.47 12.20
N HIS A 493 -32.63 4.75 11.55
CA HIS A 493 -33.19 3.94 10.47
C HIS A 493 -33.10 4.64 9.11
N PHE A 494 -32.78 3.88 8.07
CA PHE A 494 -32.69 4.38 6.70
C PHE A 494 -33.20 3.33 5.69
N SER A 495 -33.45 3.79 4.47
CA SER A 495 -33.83 2.96 3.33
C SER A 495 -32.84 3.16 2.19
N ILE A 496 -32.46 2.06 1.54
CA ILE A 496 -31.88 2.07 0.20
C ILE A 496 -33.06 2.04 -0.78
N ILE A 497 -33.09 2.99 -1.70
CA ILE A 497 -34.13 3.07 -2.71
C ILE A 497 -33.85 2.06 -3.82
N MET A 498 -34.84 1.25 -4.18
CA MET A 498 -34.74 0.21 -5.22
C MET A 498 -35.67 0.46 -6.42
N GLY A 499 -36.48 1.52 -6.37
CA GLY A 499 -37.33 2.02 -7.45
C GLY A 499 -37.29 3.56 -7.57
N ALA A 500 -38.29 4.18 -8.20
CA ALA A 500 -38.42 5.66 -8.24
C ALA A 500 -39.72 6.13 -7.54
N PRO A 501 -39.80 6.04 -6.20
CA PRO A 501 -41.02 6.31 -5.47
C PRO A 501 -41.24 7.81 -5.21
N HIS A 502 -41.66 8.56 -6.22
CA HIS A 502 -41.91 10.01 -6.13
C HIS A 502 -42.94 10.43 -5.07
N HIS A 503 -43.75 9.51 -4.54
CA HIS A 503 -44.65 9.79 -3.43
C HIS A 503 -43.92 10.01 -2.09
N LEU A 504 -42.61 9.71 -2.02
CA LEU A 504 -41.75 10.00 -0.86
C LEU A 504 -41.10 11.39 -0.93
N ASP A 505 -41.15 12.06 -2.10
CA ASP A 505 -40.52 13.37 -2.31
C ASP A 505 -41.09 14.42 -1.35
N GLY A 506 -40.22 15.20 -0.70
CA GLY A 506 -40.62 16.19 0.31
C GLY A 506 -41.03 15.63 1.68
N HIS A 507 -41.09 14.31 1.85
CA HIS A 507 -41.49 13.65 3.10
C HIS A 507 -40.34 12.90 3.78
N TYR A 508 -39.36 12.43 3.01
CA TYR A 508 -38.22 11.68 3.51
C TYR A 508 -36.91 12.30 3.00
N THR A 509 -35.97 12.53 3.92
CA THR A 509 -34.71 13.22 3.61
C THR A 509 -33.78 12.29 2.84
N ILE A 510 -33.46 12.63 1.59
CA ILE A 510 -32.37 11.99 0.83
C ILE A 510 -31.04 12.50 1.35
N PHE A 511 -30.08 11.62 1.62
CA PHE A 511 -28.82 12.02 2.28
C PHE A 511 -27.56 11.39 1.70
N GLY A 512 -27.66 10.54 0.69
CA GLY A 512 -26.52 9.92 0.06
C GLY A 512 -26.92 8.95 -1.05
N GLU A 513 -25.94 8.21 -1.55
CA GLU A 513 -26.14 7.30 -2.68
C GLU A 513 -25.06 6.22 -2.74
N ILE A 514 -25.44 5.01 -3.17
CA ILE A 514 -24.51 3.92 -3.53
C ILE A 514 -23.66 4.37 -4.72
N VAL A 515 -22.34 4.28 -4.59
CA VAL A 515 -21.39 4.54 -5.69
C VAL A 515 -20.66 3.28 -6.17
N ASP A 516 -20.67 2.22 -5.37
CA ASP A 516 -20.24 0.89 -5.77
C ASP A 516 -20.94 -0.20 -4.93
N GLY A 517 -21.04 -1.42 -5.45
CA GLY A 517 -21.71 -2.53 -4.74
C GLY A 517 -23.21 -2.64 -4.98
N HIS A 518 -23.75 -2.03 -6.03
CA HIS A 518 -25.17 -2.13 -6.40
C HIS A 518 -25.66 -3.58 -6.55
N HIS A 519 -24.81 -4.51 -6.99
CA HIS A 519 -25.15 -5.93 -7.09
C HIS A 519 -25.59 -6.50 -5.74
N VAL A 520 -25.00 -6.04 -4.63
CA VAL A 520 -25.38 -6.42 -3.27
C VAL A 520 -26.76 -5.90 -2.92
N ALA A 521 -27.06 -4.62 -3.22
CA ALA A 521 -28.39 -4.05 -2.97
C ALA A 521 -29.48 -4.81 -3.75
N TYR A 522 -29.23 -5.14 -5.02
CA TYR A 522 -30.15 -5.96 -5.80
C TYR A 522 -30.31 -7.38 -5.25
N GLU A 523 -29.24 -8.01 -4.73
CA GLU A 523 -29.32 -9.31 -4.06
C GLU A 523 -30.13 -9.26 -2.75
N ILE A 524 -30.07 -8.16 -2.00
CA ILE A 524 -30.91 -7.95 -0.81
C ILE A 524 -32.37 -7.80 -1.24
N ASN A 525 -32.68 -6.89 -2.17
CA ASN A 525 -34.05 -6.66 -2.65
C ASN A 525 -34.68 -7.93 -3.20
N ALA A 526 -33.88 -8.79 -3.83
CA ALA A 526 -34.30 -10.06 -4.38
C ALA A 526 -34.83 -11.05 -3.34
N LEU A 527 -34.57 -10.84 -2.05
CA LEU A 527 -35.17 -11.65 -0.98
C LEU A 527 -36.68 -11.49 -0.88
N ALA A 528 -37.26 -10.40 -1.40
CA ALA A 528 -38.70 -10.19 -1.43
C ALA A 528 -39.39 -10.81 -2.65
N HIS A 529 -38.64 -11.34 -3.63
CA HIS A 529 -39.23 -11.97 -4.81
C HIS A 529 -40.09 -13.17 -4.42
N GLY A 530 -41.37 -13.13 -4.77
CA GLY A 530 -42.31 -14.21 -4.51
C GLY A 530 -42.89 -14.23 -3.09
N GLU A 531 -42.49 -13.29 -2.22
CA GLU A 531 -43.12 -13.09 -0.91
C GLU A 531 -44.53 -12.47 -1.05
N PRO A 532 -45.44 -12.71 -0.08
CA PRO A 532 -46.75 -12.08 -0.08
C PRO A 532 -46.66 -10.55 -0.16
N ASN A 533 -47.37 -9.96 -1.12
CA ASN A 533 -47.34 -8.52 -1.43
C ASN A 533 -45.96 -7.98 -1.87
N GLY A 534 -44.99 -8.84 -2.19
CA GLY A 534 -43.62 -8.43 -2.54
C GLY A 534 -42.86 -7.82 -1.36
N GLU A 535 -43.20 -8.19 -0.12
CA GLU A 535 -42.61 -7.64 1.10
C GLU A 535 -42.07 -8.75 2.02
N HIS A 536 -40.74 -8.76 2.21
CA HIS A 536 -40.05 -9.61 3.18
C HIS A 536 -39.85 -8.85 4.50
N SER A 537 -40.83 -8.98 5.39
CA SER A 537 -40.89 -8.28 6.70
C SER A 537 -40.30 -9.11 7.84
N GLY A 538 -39.65 -8.43 8.80
CA GLY A 538 -39.00 -9.06 9.96
C GLY A 538 -37.79 -9.92 9.59
N SER A 539 -37.22 -9.73 8.40
CA SER A 539 -36.15 -10.56 7.86
C SER A 539 -34.88 -10.50 8.71
N LYS A 540 -34.22 -11.65 8.83
CA LYS A 540 -32.87 -11.80 9.37
C LYS A 540 -31.90 -12.38 8.33
N ASP A 541 -32.32 -12.42 7.07
CA ASP A 541 -31.53 -13.05 6.02
C ASP A 541 -30.39 -12.14 5.57
N ALA A 542 -30.59 -10.82 5.49
CA ALA A 542 -29.53 -9.88 5.12
C ALA A 542 -29.03 -9.11 6.35
N GLN A 543 -27.73 -9.23 6.63
CA GLN A 543 -27.07 -8.62 7.79
C GLN A 543 -25.85 -7.80 7.36
N ILE A 544 -25.70 -6.62 7.95
CA ILE A 544 -24.47 -5.83 7.88
C ILE A 544 -23.44 -6.48 8.81
N ILE A 545 -22.41 -7.10 8.24
CA ILE A 545 -21.38 -7.83 9.00
C ILE A 545 -20.16 -6.98 9.35
N ASP A 546 -19.96 -5.89 8.62
CA ASP A 546 -18.97 -4.85 8.93
C ASP A 546 -19.40 -3.51 8.32
N SER A 547 -18.95 -2.42 8.89
CA SER A 547 -19.23 -1.07 8.39
C SER A 547 -18.12 -0.12 8.78
N GLY A 548 -17.99 0.99 8.06
CA GLY A 548 -16.99 1.98 8.39
C GLY A 548 -16.93 3.15 7.44
N GLN A 549 -15.86 3.92 7.56
CA GLN A 549 -15.57 5.08 6.74
C GLN A 549 -14.26 4.90 5.97
N LEU A 550 -14.32 5.10 4.65
CA LEU A 550 -13.16 5.09 3.75
C LEU A 550 -12.59 6.50 3.56
N ARG A 551 -13.46 7.53 3.61
CA ARG A 551 -13.07 8.93 3.48
C ARG A 551 -13.99 9.82 4.32
N ARG A 552 -13.42 10.74 5.09
CA ARG A 552 -14.19 11.69 5.91
C ARG A 552 -14.91 12.76 5.09
N GLY A 553 -14.29 13.23 4.01
CA GLY A 553 -14.82 14.33 3.20
C GLY A 553 -14.49 15.69 3.83
N SER A 554 -13.82 16.56 3.08
CA SER A 554 -13.38 17.86 3.62
C SER A 554 -14.52 18.80 4.01
N TYR A 555 -15.74 18.62 3.47
CA TYR A 555 -16.89 19.46 3.82
C TYR A 555 -17.33 19.28 5.28
N MET A 556 -17.14 18.09 5.87
CA MET A 556 -17.51 17.86 7.28
C MET A 556 -16.63 18.64 8.26
N GLU A 557 -15.49 19.16 7.80
CA GLU A 557 -14.58 19.94 8.63
C GLU A 557 -14.92 21.43 8.67
N THR A 558 -15.85 21.90 7.84
CA THR A 558 -16.15 23.33 7.76
C THR A 558 -16.92 23.82 8.99
N PRO A 559 -16.77 25.11 9.36
CA PRO A 559 -17.52 25.70 10.47
C PRO A 559 -19.04 25.61 10.29
N GLU A 560 -19.53 25.71 9.06
CA GLU A 560 -20.97 25.68 8.75
C GLU A 560 -21.56 24.30 9.09
N PHE A 561 -20.89 23.22 8.67
CA PHE A 561 -21.32 21.87 8.99
C PHE A 561 -21.32 21.64 10.50
N LYS A 562 -20.22 21.98 11.18
CA LYS A 562 -20.07 21.81 12.63
C LYS A 562 -21.13 22.58 13.41
N ALA A 563 -21.45 23.81 12.98
CA ALA A 563 -22.49 24.63 13.61
C ALA A 563 -23.89 24.00 13.50
N VAL A 564 -24.22 23.37 12.36
CA VAL A 564 -25.50 22.67 12.20
C VAL A 564 -25.62 21.48 13.15
N ILE A 565 -24.58 20.66 13.24
CA ILE A 565 -24.57 19.48 14.12
C ILE A 565 -24.65 19.89 15.58
N GLU A 566 -23.87 20.88 16.01
CA GLU A 566 -23.87 21.37 17.39
C GLU A 566 -25.22 21.99 17.77
N SER A 567 -25.80 22.79 16.87
CA SER A 567 -27.14 23.36 17.08
C SER A 567 -28.21 22.27 17.23
N GLU A 568 -28.12 21.18 16.47
CA GLU A 568 -29.08 20.08 16.54
C GLU A 568 -28.93 19.30 17.85
N ARG A 569 -27.69 18.98 18.26
CA ARG A 569 -27.41 18.32 19.54
C ARG A 569 -27.93 19.12 20.72
N LYS A 570 -27.68 20.44 20.72
CA LYS A 570 -28.19 21.35 21.74
C LYS A 570 -29.71 21.37 21.77
N ARG A 571 -30.38 21.47 20.61
CA ARG A 571 -31.85 21.43 20.50
C ARG A 571 -32.41 20.16 21.13
N ILE A 572 -31.82 19.01 20.83
CA ILE A 572 -32.25 17.71 21.36
C ILE A 572 -32.03 17.65 22.87
N GLN A 573 -30.89 18.13 23.36
CA GLN A 573 -30.59 18.19 24.79
C GLN A 573 -31.59 19.06 25.55
N ASP A 574 -31.90 20.25 25.03
CA ASP A 574 -32.82 21.21 25.64
C ASP A 574 -34.28 20.71 25.64
N ALA A 575 -34.63 19.82 24.70
CA ALA A 575 -35.97 19.23 24.58
C ALA A 575 -36.21 18.03 25.52
N ARG A 576 -35.18 17.51 26.18
CA ARG A 576 -35.32 16.35 27.08
C ARG A 576 -35.99 16.76 28.39
N PRO A 577 -37.00 16.01 28.87
CA PRO A 577 -37.56 16.23 30.20
C PRO A 577 -36.46 16.07 31.26
N LYS A 578 -36.37 17.03 32.19
CA LYS A 578 -35.43 16.99 33.31
C LYS A 578 -35.79 15.93 34.35
#